data_AF-A0A2V5VAB2-F1
#
_entry.id   AF-A0A2V5VAB2-F1
#
_cell.length_a   1.000
_cell.length_b   1.000
_cell.length_c   1.000
_cell.angle_alpha   90.00
_cell.angle_beta   90.00
_cell.angle_gamma   90.00
#
_symmetry.space_group_name_H-M   'P 1'
#
loop_
_entity.id
_entity.type
_entity.pdbx_description
1 polymer ?
#
loop_
_entity_poly.entity_id
_entity_poly.type
_entity_poly.pdbx_seq_one_letter_code
_entity_poly.pdbx_strand_id
1 'polypeptide(L)'
;MKIKISGHILRGAAAMLLFLCMVVAFASAINLPNNPAKVPAPQNNTALGLKGHEGAASMAASAIRKDRTLTFADRVAYQRAIEEVYWRHRIWPKANAGSKPPLDKMMSQAEIEKKVEDYLRNSQALEDYWQRPITPDQLQAEMERMASHTKQPGVLGEIFAALGNDAFVIAECLARPVLAERLVTELYAHDQRFHGELKRRAEVELRTHRGVGQMKQTSGMYTEMEWIKSDSAEDGSSPADTKKIGGMKMKSSEWKESVEKLAREFGNAKTKDASAQIKTGVLSPLREDDG
;
A
#
# COMPACT_ATOMS: atom_id res chain seq x y z
N MET A 1 -3.11 -7.12 41.84
CA MET A 1 -2.09 -7.87 41.07
C MET A 1 -1.84 -7.11 39.76
N LYS A 2 -0.75 -6.34 39.66
CA LYS A 2 -0.41 -5.59 38.44
C LYS A 2 0.19 -6.58 37.44
N ILE A 3 -0.56 -6.97 36.41
CA ILE A 3 -0.08 -7.85 35.34
C ILE A 3 0.60 -6.95 34.30
N LYS A 4 1.93 -6.96 34.30
CA LYS A 4 2.76 -6.24 33.32
C LYS A 4 2.98 -7.17 32.12
N ILE A 5 2.22 -6.97 31.05
CA ILE A 5 2.43 -7.66 29.76
C ILE A 5 3.32 -6.75 28.93
N SER A 6 4.58 -7.16 28.76
CA SER A 6 5.54 -6.46 27.90
C SER A 6 5.50 -7.16 26.54
N GLY A 7 4.96 -6.46 25.54
CA GLY A 7 4.99 -6.88 24.14
C GLY A 7 6.16 -6.21 23.44
N HIS A 8 7.02 -6.99 22.79
CA HIS A 8 8.24 -6.50 22.14
C HIS A 8 8.04 -6.56 20.63
N ILE A 9 8.09 -5.41 19.98
CA ILE A 9 8.10 -5.29 18.52
C ILE A 9 9.44 -4.66 18.14
N LEU A 10 10.32 -5.46 17.56
CA LEU A 10 11.56 -5.00 16.95
C LEU A 10 11.19 -4.36 15.60
N ARG A 11 11.12 -3.03 15.55
CA ARG A 11 10.85 -2.32 14.29
C ARG A 11 12.18 -2.02 13.61
N GLY A 12 12.41 -2.63 12.45
CA GLY A 12 13.46 -2.18 11.53
C GLY A 12 13.14 -0.77 11.06
N ALA A 13 14.11 0.13 11.18
CA ALA A 13 13.95 1.53 10.79
C ALA A 13 13.79 1.66 9.27
N ALA A 14 12.61 2.07 8.83
CA ALA A 14 12.40 2.78 7.57
C ALA A 14 11.39 3.91 7.83
N ALA A 15 11.89 5.00 8.41
CA ALA A 15 11.10 6.23 8.58
C ALA A 15 11.82 7.40 7.91
N MET A 16 11.72 7.46 6.58
CA MET A 16 11.63 8.72 5.86
C MET A 16 10.66 8.52 4.71
N LEU A 17 9.42 9.00 4.90
CA LEU A 17 8.51 9.58 3.90
C LEU A 17 7.13 9.79 4.54
N LEU A 18 7.05 10.70 5.50
CA LEU A 18 5.76 11.30 5.87
C LEU A 18 5.39 12.33 4.80
N PHE A 19 4.91 11.86 3.63
CA PHE A 19 4.02 12.62 2.73
C PHE A 19 3.44 11.69 1.66
N LEU A 20 2.79 10.58 2.07
CA LEU A 20 1.94 9.80 1.16
C LEU A 20 0.73 9.17 1.89
N CYS A 21 -0.02 9.97 2.66
CA CYS A 21 -1.28 9.53 3.27
C CYS A 21 -2.54 10.11 2.61
N MET A 22 -2.44 10.76 1.44
CA MET A 22 -3.62 11.31 0.74
C MET A 22 -4.17 10.45 -0.41
N VAL A 23 -3.68 9.21 -0.60
CA VAL A 23 -4.25 8.22 -1.53
C VAL A 23 -4.97 7.05 -0.80
N VAL A 24 -4.85 6.96 0.52
CA VAL A 24 -5.39 5.83 1.33
C VAL A 24 -6.93 5.79 1.40
N ALA A 25 -7.65 6.77 0.83
CA ALA A 25 -9.11 6.71 0.72
C ALA A 25 -9.64 5.83 -0.44
N PHE A 26 -8.79 5.26 -1.31
CA PHE A 26 -9.26 4.33 -2.35
C PHE A 26 -8.61 2.93 -2.35
N ALA A 27 -7.54 2.71 -1.58
CA ALA A 27 -6.85 1.42 -1.54
C ALA A 27 -7.46 0.41 -0.53
N SER A 28 -8.19 0.86 0.48
CA SER A 28 -8.61 0.01 1.62
C SER A 28 -9.89 -0.81 1.39
N ALA A 29 -10.23 -1.08 0.13
CA ALA A 29 -11.50 -1.73 -0.20
C ALA A 29 -11.41 -2.75 -1.34
N ILE A 30 -10.22 -3.16 -1.77
CA ILE A 30 -10.05 -4.28 -2.72
C ILE A 30 -9.71 -5.53 -1.90
N ASN A 31 -10.71 -6.37 -1.64
CA ASN A 31 -10.48 -7.73 -1.15
C ASN A 31 -9.72 -8.49 -2.24
N LEU A 32 -8.50 -8.93 -1.96
CA LEU A 32 -7.70 -9.73 -2.89
C LEU A 32 -7.63 -11.18 -2.37
N PRO A 33 -8.25 -12.16 -3.05
CA PRO A 33 -7.82 -13.54 -2.91
C PRO A 33 -6.44 -13.70 -3.56
N ASN A 34 -5.47 -14.08 -2.74
CA ASN A 34 -4.12 -14.43 -3.16
C ASN A 34 -4.17 -15.79 -3.88
N ASN A 35 -4.18 -15.81 -5.21
CA ASN A 35 -3.98 -17.03 -5.96
C ASN A 35 -3.19 -16.76 -7.25
N PRO A 36 -1.96 -17.28 -7.40
CA PRO A 36 -1.20 -17.12 -8.63
C PRO A 36 -1.80 -18.01 -9.72
N ALA A 37 -2.55 -17.42 -10.65
CA ALA A 37 -2.93 -18.11 -11.87
C ALA A 37 -1.65 -18.43 -12.67
N LYS A 38 -1.38 -19.74 -12.82
CA LYS A 38 -0.28 -20.30 -13.59
C LYS A 38 -0.43 -19.91 -15.07
N VAL A 39 0.44 -19.02 -15.55
CA VAL A 39 0.53 -18.60 -16.96
C VAL A 39 1.10 -19.76 -17.78
N PRO A 40 0.42 -20.26 -18.83
CA PRO A 40 1.04 -21.17 -19.80
C PRO A 40 1.85 -20.39 -20.84
N ALA A 41 2.99 -20.96 -21.24
CA ALA A 41 3.88 -20.47 -22.29
C ALA A 41 3.19 -20.38 -23.68
N PRO A 42 3.65 -19.49 -24.59
CA PRO A 42 2.98 -19.28 -25.87
C PRO A 42 3.23 -20.44 -26.83
N GLN A 43 2.17 -21.01 -27.38
CA GLN A 43 2.22 -21.95 -28.50
C GLN A 43 1.86 -21.23 -29.79
N ASN A 44 2.70 -21.43 -30.80
CA ASN A 44 2.60 -20.86 -32.14
C ASN A 44 1.54 -21.62 -32.95
N ASN A 45 0.47 -20.94 -33.35
CA ASN A 45 -0.53 -21.53 -34.23
C ASN A 45 -0.86 -20.55 -35.37
N THR A 46 -0.22 -20.76 -36.52
CA THR A 46 -0.60 -20.17 -37.80
C THR A 46 -1.67 -21.06 -38.44
N ALA A 47 -2.87 -20.53 -38.72
CA ALA A 47 -3.73 -21.01 -39.82
C ALA A 47 -4.89 -20.04 -40.12
N LEU A 48 -5.01 -19.75 -41.43
CA LEU A 48 -6.12 -19.19 -42.23
C LEU A 48 -7.51 -19.12 -41.56
N GLY A 49 -8.37 -18.12 -41.73
CA GLY A 49 -8.52 -17.08 -42.76
C GLY A 49 -9.98 -17.07 -43.25
N LEU A 50 -10.72 -15.95 -43.09
CA LEU A 50 -11.90 -15.58 -43.90
C LEU A 50 -12.40 -14.15 -43.58
N LYS A 51 -12.32 -13.29 -44.61
CA LYS A 51 -13.08 -12.05 -44.93
C LYS A 51 -13.44 -11.08 -43.78
N GLY A 52 -13.10 -9.79 -43.78
CA GLY A 52 -12.72 -8.90 -44.87
C GLY A 52 -13.65 -7.69 -44.92
N HIS A 53 -13.44 -6.69 -44.05
CA HIS A 53 -13.58 -5.24 -44.33
C HIS A 53 -13.26 -4.32 -43.12
N GLU A 54 -13.14 -4.85 -41.90
CA GLU A 54 -12.87 -4.03 -40.70
C GLU A 54 -11.37 -3.92 -40.34
N GLY A 55 -10.52 -4.72 -40.97
CA GLY A 55 -9.11 -4.87 -40.62
C GLY A 55 -8.22 -3.68 -41.00
N ALA A 56 -8.50 -2.97 -42.10
CA ALA A 56 -7.63 -1.88 -42.55
C ALA A 56 -7.75 -0.64 -41.65
N ALA A 57 -8.96 -0.28 -41.21
CA ALA A 57 -9.17 0.82 -40.26
C ALA A 57 -8.71 0.45 -38.84
N SER A 58 -8.89 -0.80 -38.40
CA SER A 58 -8.41 -1.28 -37.11
C SER A 58 -6.88 -1.42 -37.04
N MET A 59 -6.25 -1.90 -38.12
CA MET A 59 -4.78 -1.96 -38.23
C MET A 59 -4.15 -0.58 -38.45
N ALA A 60 -4.79 0.31 -39.21
CA ALA A 60 -4.34 1.70 -39.33
C ALA A 60 -4.51 2.46 -38.00
N ALA A 61 -5.63 2.28 -37.27
CA ALA A 61 -5.82 2.83 -35.94
C ALA A 61 -4.88 2.20 -34.90
N SER A 62 -4.49 0.93 -35.07
CA SER A 62 -3.48 0.25 -34.25
C SER A 62 -2.06 0.74 -34.57
N ALA A 63 -1.73 0.97 -35.84
CA ALA A 63 -0.45 1.49 -36.30
C ALA A 63 -0.28 2.98 -35.94
N ILE A 64 -1.32 3.81 -36.07
CA ILE A 64 -1.33 5.22 -35.64
C ILE A 64 -1.21 5.33 -34.11
N ARG A 65 -1.72 4.34 -33.35
CA ARG A 65 -1.54 4.28 -31.89
C ARG A 65 -0.12 3.89 -31.46
N LYS A 66 0.66 3.20 -32.30
CA LYS A 66 2.05 2.83 -31.98
C LYS A 66 3.03 4.02 -32.04
N ASP A 67 2.68 5.12 -32.72
CA ASP A 67 3.54 6.30 -32.92
C ASP A 67 3.17 7.52 -32.06
N ARG A 68 2.14 7.42 -31.21
CA ARG A 68 1.77 8.50 -30.29
C ARG A 68 2.58 8.40 -29.01
N THR A 69 3.70 9.10 -28.92
CA THR A 69 4.40 9.28 -27.64
C THR A 69 3.76 10.42 -26.85
N LEU A 70 3.30 10.15 -25.62
CA LEU A 70 2.86 11.21 -24.70
C LEU A 70 4.05 11.99 -24.18
N THR A 71 4.02 13.32 -24.32
CA THR A 71 5.03 14.18 -23.71
C THR A 71 4.81 14.28 -22.20
N PHE A 72 5.81 14.76 -21.46
CA PHE A 72 5.67 15.05 -20.04
C PHE A 72 4.55 16.06 -19.78
N ALA A 73 4.44 17.11 -20.60
CA ALA A 73 3.39 18.12 -20.48
C ALA A 73 1.99 17.51 -20.68
N ASP A 74 1.82 16.60 -21.65
CA ASP A 74 0.55 15.90 -21.86
C ASP A 74 0.18 15.07 -20.62
N ARG A 75 1.14 14.31 -20.09
CA ARG A 75 0.95 13.49 -18.88
C ARG A 75 0.55 14.33 -17.68
N VAL A 76 1.16 15.51 -17.52
CA VAL A 76 0.82 16.46 -16.45
C VAL A 76 -0.59 17.01 -16.62
N ALA A 77 -1.00 17.36 -17.84
CA ALA A 77 -2.36 17.81 -18.13
C ALA A 77 -3.39 16.70 -17.84
N TYR A 78 -3.13 15.47 -18.26
CA TYR A 78 -3.99 14.32 -17.95
C TYR A 78 -4.02 14.00 -16.47
N GLN A 79 -2.88 14.03 -15.77
CA GLN A 79 -2.82 13.83 -14.33
C GLN A 79 -3.68 14.88 -13.61
N ARG A 80 -3.58 16.16 -14.00
CA ARG A 80 -4.44 17.21 -13.45
C ARG A 80 -5.92 16.93 -13.65
N ALA A 81 -6.32 16.48 -14.84
CA ALA A 81 -7.71 16.13 -15.14
C ALA A 81 -8.21 14.97 -14.26
N ILE A 82 -7.39 13.94 -14.05
CA ILE A 82 -7.70 12.81 -13.15
C ILE A 82 -7.89 13.32 -11.70
N GLU A 83 -6.96 14.16 -11.23
CA GLU A 83 -6.98 14.71 -9.88
C GLU A 83 -8.16 15.66 -9.65
N GLU A 84 -8.62 16.37 -10.68
CA GLU A 84 -9.83 17.19 -10.60
C GLU A 84 -11.08 16.33 -10.38
N VAL A 85 -11.18 15.18 -11.06
CA VAL A 85 -12.28 14.23 -10.84
C VAL A 85 -12.19 13.65 -9.43
N TYR A 86 -11.02 13.18 -8.99
CA TYR A 86 -10.85 12.69 -7.62
C TYR A 86 -11.17 13.75 -6.57
N TRP A 87 -10.67 14.97 -6.78
CA TRP A 87 -10.92 16.06 -5.86
C TRP A 87 -12.40 16.32 -5.77
N ARG A 88 -13.15 16.42 -6.88
CA ARG A 88 -14.61 16.62 -6.88
C ARG A 88 -15.36 15.60 -6.02
N HIS A 89 -14.99 14.33 -6.11
CA HIS A 89 -15.60 13.24 -5.35
C HIS A 89 -15.07 13.09 -3.91
N ARG A 90 -14.00 13.81 -3.54
CA ARG A 90 -13.47 13.80 -2.18
C ARG A 90 -14.46 14.42 -1.18
N ILE A 91 -14.66 13.77 -0.04
CA ILE A 91 -15.56 14.28 0.99
C ILE A 91 -15.04 15.63 1.51
N TRP A 92 -15.91 16.65 1.47
CA TRP A 92 -15.69 17.93 2.13
C TRP A 92 -16.57 18.00 3.39
N PRO A 93 -16.00 17.85 4.61
CA PRO A 93 -16.78 17.81 5.83
C PRO A 93 -17.64 19.06 6.04
N LYS A 94 -18.89 18.89 6.50
CA LYS A 94 -19.81 20.00 6.81
C LYS A 94 -19.29 20.92 7.92
N ALA A 95 -18.35 20.45 8.73
CA ALA A 95 -17.67 21.24 9.77
C ALA A 95 -16.69 22.27 9.20
N ASN A 96 -16.29 22.15 7.92
CA ASN A 96 -15.42 23.12 7.28
C ASN A 96 -16.22 24.39 6.97
N ALA A 97 -15.72 25.55 7.41
CA ALA A 97 -16.42 26.82 7.40
C ALA A 97 -16.55 27.49 6.00
N GLY A 98 -16.49 26.74 4.90
CA GLY A 98 -16.52 27.29 3.55
C GLY A 98 -16.88 26.27 2.48
N SER A 99 -17.08 26.76 1.26
CA SER A 99 -17.21 25.90 0.08
C SER A 99 -15.91 25.11 -0.14
N LYS A 100 -16.04 23.97 -0.82
CA LYS A 100 -14.90 23.16 -1.18
C LYS A 100 -13.92 23.98 -2.04
N PRO A 101 -12.65 24.13 -1.64
CA PRO A 101 -11.70 24.93 -2.39
C PRO A 101 -11.39 24.27 -3.74
N PRO A 102 -10.92 25.06 -4.74
CA PRO A 102 -10.49 24.51 -6.02
C PRO A 102 -9.22 23.66 -5.86
N LEU A 103 -8.97 22.76 -6.83
CA LEU A 103 -7.83 21.84 -6.79
C LEU A 103 -6.49 22.56 -6.60
N ASP A 104 -6.28 23.68 -7.29
CA ASP A 104 -5.04 24.48 -7.22
C ASP A 104 -4.67 24.99 -5.82
N LYS A 105 -5.65 25.07 -4.92
CA LYS A 105 -5.40 25.44 -3.51
C LYS A 105 -4.95 24.26 -2.66
N MET A 106 -5.21 23.03 -3.11
CA MET A 106 -4.93 21.79 -2.38
C MET A 106 -3.74 21.04 -2.97
N MET A 107 -3.49 21.20 -4.27
CA MET A 107 -2.38 20.59 -4.97
C MET A 107 -1.90 21.58 -6.03
N SER A 108 -0.66 22.01 -5.86
CA SER A 108 0.03 22.89 -6.78
C SER A 108 0.41 22.16 -8.07
N GLN A 109 0.68 22.94 -9.11
CA GLN A 109 1.18 22.43 -10.38
C GLN A 109 2.47 21.60 -10.22
N ALA A 110 3.38 22.04 -9.35
CA ALA A 110 4.64 21.33 -9.07
C ALA A 110 4.41 19.96 -8.40
N GLU A 111 3.37 19.82 -7.58
CA GLU A 111 3.01 18.52 -6.98
C GLU A 111 2.45 17.56 -8.04
N ILE A 112 1.70 18.06 -9.02
CA ILE A 112 1.22 17.25 -10.16
C ILE A 112 2.40 16.76 -11.00
N GLU A 113 3.33 17.66 -11.32
CA GLU A 113 4.55 17.33 -12.07
C GLU A 113 5.38 16.28 -11.34
N LYS A 114 5.54 16.45 -10.03
CA LYS A 114 6.24 15.46 -9.19
C LYS A 114 5.55 14.10 -9.21
N LYS A 115 4.21 14.02 -9.14
CA LYS A 115 3.49 12.73 -9.25
C LYS A 115 3.76 12.05 -10.59
N VAL A 116 3.81 12.83 -11.68
CA VAL A 116 4.15 12.30 -13.01
C VAL A 116 5.58 11.79 -13.04
N GLU A 117 6.52 12.55 -12.51
CA GLU A 117 7.91 12.13 -12.39
C GLU A 117 8.04 10.84 -11.57
N ASP A 118 7.39 10.76 -10.41
CA ASP A 118 7.46 9.63 -9.48
C ASP A 118 6.99 8.33 -10.15
N TYR A 119 5.85 8.32 -10.84
CA TYR A 119 5.39 7.09 -11.50
C TYR A 119 6.21 6.71 -12.73
N LEU A 120 6.79 7.69 -13.44
CA LEU A 120 7.71 7.43 -14.54
C LEU A 120 9.02 6.83 -14.03
N ARG A 121 9.54 7.34 -12.90
CA ARG A 121 10.70 6.76 -12.21
C ARG A 121 10.41 5.35 -11.71
N ASN A 122 9.21 5.08 -11.19
CA ASN A 122 8.80 3.72 -10.83
C ASN A 122 8.77 2.81 -12.05
N SER A 123 8.21 3.27 -13.16
CA SER A 123 8.19 2.51 -14.42
C SER A 123 9.60 2.19 -14.93
N GLN A 124 10.51 3.17 -14.87
CA GLN A 124 11.91 2.99 -15.26
C GLN A 124 12.65 2.04 -14.30
N ALA A 125 12.39 2.13 -12.99
CA ALA A 125 13.02 1.27 -12.00
C ALA A 125 12.69 -0.21 -12.23
N LEU A 126 11.47 -0.53 -12.67
CA LEU A 126 11.06 -1.89 -13.05
C LEU A 126 11.92 -2.47 -14.18
N GLU A 127 12.30 -1.64 -15.15
CA GLU A 127 13.21 -2.03 -16.22
C GLU A 127 14.65 -2.14 -15.70
N ASP A 128 15.17 -1.10 -15.05
CA ASP A 128 16.58 -1.02 -14.69
C ASP A 128 17.00 -2.07 -13.66
N TYR A 129 16.24 -2.19 -12.56
CA TYR A 129 16.64 -3.02 -11.41
C TYR A 129 16.14 -4.46 -11.49
N TRP A 130 14.98 -4.66 -12.13
CA TRP A 130 14.31 -5.96 -12.19
C TRP A 130 14.20 -6.53 -13.61
N GLN A 131 14.56 -5.78 -14.66
CA GLN A 131 14.48 -6.22 -16.06
C GLN A 131 13.07 -6.68 -16.43
N ARG A 132 12.06 -6.00 -15.87
CA ARG A 132 10.63 -6.28 -16.03
C ARG A 132 9.87 -5.02 -16.45
N PRO A 133 10.11 -4.49 -17.66
CA PRO A 133 9.34 -3.35 -18.15
C PRO A 133 7.84 -3.70 -18.21
N ILE A 134 7.00 -2.69 -17.96
CA ILE A 134 5.55 -2.86 -18.04
C ILE A 134 5.15 -3.02 -19.51
N THR A 135 4.55 -4.17 -19.82
CA THR A 135 4.10 -4.51 -21.17
C THR A 135 2.70 -3.97 -21.48
N PRO A 136 2.34 -3.77 -22.77
CA PRO A 136 0.99 -3.38 -23.16
C PRO A 136 -0.11 -4.33 -22.65
N ASP A 137 0.15 -5.64 -22.66
CA ASP A 137 -0.81 -6.64 -22.18
C ASP A 137 -1.06 -6.52 -20.67
N GLN A 138 -0.03 -6.17 -19.90
CA GLN A 138 -0.20 -5.89 -18.46
C GLN A 138 -1.00 -4.62 -18.21
N LEU A 139 -0.85 -3.59 -19.04
CA LEU A 139 -1.68 -2.38 -18.94
C LEU A 139 -3.14 -2.67 -19.28
N GLN A 140 -3.38 -3.46 -20.34
CA GLN A 140 -4.72 -3.89 -20.70
C GLN A 140 -5.37 -4.70 -19.57
N ALA A 141 -4.65 -5.67 -19.00
CA ALA A 141 -5.13 -6.45 -17.86
C ALA A 141 -5.41 -5.58 -16.63
N GLU A 142 -4.58 -4.56 -16.38
CA GLU A 142 -4.81 -3.62 -15.28
C GLU A 142 -6.05 -2.75 -15.52
N MET A 143 -6.30 -2.29 -16.75
CA MET A 143 -7.53 -1.58 -17.10
C MET A 143 -8.77 -2.45 -16.91
N GLU A 144 -8.72 -3.73 -17.32
CA GLU A 144 -9.81 -4.69 -17.11
C GLU A 144 -10.05 -4.96 -15.62
N ARG A 145 -8.97 -5.07 -14.84
CA ARG A 145 -9.05 -5.20 -13.38
C ARG A 145 -9.75 -3.99 -12.78
N MET A 146 -9.37 -2.77 -13.16
CA MET A 146 -10.00 -1.53 -12.70
C MET A 146 -11.49 -1.50 -13.03
N ALA A 147 -11.86 -1.83 -14.28
CA ALA A 147 -13.25 -1.84 -14.71
C ALA A 147 -14.09 -2.89 -13.96
N SER A 148 -13.53 -4.07 -13.69
CA SER A 148 -14.25 -5.19 -13.07
C SER A 148 -14.34 -5.11 -11.55
N HIS A 149 -13.35 -4.49 -10.89
CA HIS A 149 -13.22 -4.52 -9.43
C HIS A 149 -13.34 -3.14 -8.76
N THR A 150 -13.60 -2.07 -9.52
CA THR A 150 -13.85 -0.75 -8.94
C THR A 150 -15.14 -0.75 -8.11
N LYS A 151 -15.08 -0.09 -6.95
CA LYS A 151 -16.26 0.16 -6.12
C LYS A 151 -17.03 1.41 -6.53
N GLN A 152 -16.47 2.20 -7.45
CA GLN A 152 -17.06 3.45 -7.94
C GLN A 152 -17.00 3.50 -9.47
N PRO A 153 -17.80 2.66 -10.17
CA PRO A 153 -17.79 2.59 -11.62
C PRO A 153 -18.18 3.93 -12.28
N GLY A 154 -19.06 4.71 -11.64
CA GLY A 154 -19.43 6.05 -12.11
C GLY A 154 -18.24 7.01 -12.13
N VAL A 155 -17.44 7.04 -11.05
CA VAL A 155 -16.23 7.89 -10.97
C VAL A 155 -15.18 7.42 -11.98
N LEU A 156 -15.00 6.11 -12.15
CA LEU A 156 -14.10 5.58 -13.18
C LEU A 156 -14.52 6.02 -14.60
N GLY A 157 -15.83 6.01 -14.89
CA GLY A 157 -16.38 6.52 -16.14
C GLY A 157 -16.13 8.02 -16.34
N GLU A 158 -16.26 8.84 -15.29
CA GLU A 158 -15.91 10.26 -15.33
C GLU A 158 -14.42 10.48 -15.62
N ILE A 159 -13.54 9.68 -15.03
CA ILE A 159 -12.10 9.73 -15.30
C ILE A 159 -11.83 9.37 -16.77
N PHE A 160 -12.43 8.31 -17.28
CA PHE A 160 -12.26 7.92 -18.69
C PHE A 160 -12.73 9.04 -19.63
N ALA A 161 -13.87 9.67 -19.32
CA ALA A 161 -14.37 10.81 -20.07
C ALA A 161 -13.42 12.02 -19.99
N ALA A 162 -12.83 12.30 -18.82
CA ALA A 162 -11.83 13.36 -18.64
C ALA A 162 -10.54 13.10 -19.43
N LEU A 163 -10.23 11.83 -19.69
CA LEU A 163 -9.14 11.39 -20.56
C LEU A 163 -9.55 11.23 -22.04
N GLY A 164 -10.73 11.73 -22.41
CA GLY A 164 -11.24 11.70 -23.79
C GLY A 164 -11.69 10.32 -24.27
N ASN A 165 -11.87 9.36 -23.36
CA ASN A 165 -12.12 7.94 -23.67
C ASN A 165 -11.06 7.33 -24.61
N ASP A 166 -9.84 7.88 -24.61
CA ASP A 166 -8.72 7.34 -25.40
C ASP A 166 -8.05 6.20 -24.61
N ALA A 167 -8.18 4.98 -25.12
CA ALA A 167 -7.63 3.79 -24.47
C ALA A 167 -6.11 3.88 -24.24
N PHE A 168 -5.37 4.53 -25.13
CA PHE A 168 -3.93 4.70 -24.97
C PHE A 168 -3.60 5.65 -23.82
N VAL A 169 -4.31 6.78 -23.74
CA VAL A 169 -4.14 7.75 -22.64
C VAL A 169 -4.54 7.13 -21.29
N ILE A 170 -5.64 6.36 -21.26
CA ILE A 170 -6.08 5.65 -20.04
C ILE A 170 -5.01 4.64 -19.60
N ALA A 171 -4.48 3.85 -20.53
CA ALA A 171 -3.41 2.90 -20.23
C ALA A 171 -2.17 3.60 -19.65
N GLU A 172 -1.74 4.70 -20.26
CA GLU A 172 -0.49 5.37 -19.93
C GLU A 172 -0.56 6.31 -18.71
N CYS A 173 -1.70 6.99 -18.49
CA CYS A 173 -1.85 8.01 -17.45
C CYS A 173 -2.67 7.54 -16.24
N LEU A 174 -3.46 6.48 -16.37
CA LEU A 174 -4.25 5.94 -15.25
C LEU A 174 -3.80 4.54 -14.84
N ALA A 175 -3.65 3.61 -15.79
CA ALA A 175 -3.29 2.23 -15.46
C ALA A 175 -1.80 2.06 -15.12
N ARG A 176 -0.89 2.63 -15.94
CA ARG A 176 0.56 2.52 -15.73
C ARG A 176 1.00 3.03 -14.36
N PRO A 177 0.57 4.20 -13.85
CA PRO A 177 1.00 4.66 -12.54
C PRO A 177 0.63 3.69 -11.40
N VAL A 178 -0.62 3.20 -11.40
CA VAL A 178 -1.13 2.26 -10.38
C VAL A 178 -0.40 0.92 -10.45
N LEU A 179 -0.16 0.42 -11.67
CA LEU A 179 0.55 -0.83 -11.86
C LEU A 179 2.03 -0.71 -11.47
N ALA A 180 2.69 0.38 -11.85
CA ALA A 180 4.10 0.61 -11.58
C ALA A 180 4.37 0.67 -10.07
N GLU A 181 3.57 1.45 -9.34
CA GLU A 181 3.68 1.56 -7.88
C GLU A 181 3.47 0.21 -7.19
N ARG A 182 2.44 -0.55 -7.60
CA ARG A 182 2.20 -1.90 -7.06
C ARG A 182 3.37 -2.84 -7.29
N LEU A 183 3.86 -2.92 -8.54
CA LEU A 183 4.94 -3.84 -8.90
C LEU A 183 6.27 -3.46 -8.22
N VAL A 184 6.60 -2.17 -8.14
CA VAL A 184 7.81 -1.72 -7.43
C VAL A 184 7.72 -2.09 -5.96
N THR A 185 6.58 -1.84 -5.33
CA THR A 185 6.37 -2.15 -3.91
C THR A 185 6.48 -3.64 -3.63
N GLU A 186 5.81 -4.46 -4.45
CA GLU A 186 5.83 -5.92 -4.34
C GLU A 186 7.23 -6.49 -4.58
N LEU A 187 7.92 -6.03 -5.63
CA LEU A 187 9.25 -6.53 -5.95
C LEU A 187 10.29 -6.10 -4.92
N TYR A 188 10.26 -4.84 -4.49
CA TYR A 188 11.16 -4.33 -3.47
C TYR A 188 11.01 -5.11 -2.16
N ALA A 189 9.78 -5.28 -1.67
CA ALA A 189 9.50 -5.97 -0.41
C ALA A 189 10.07 -7.40 -0.35
N HIS A 190 10.15 -8.08 -1.49
CA HIS A 190 10.62 -9.48 -1.56
C HIS A 190 12.06 -9.62 -2.08
N ASP A 191 12.72 -8.51 -2.44
CA ASP A 191 14.06 -8.56 -3.03
C ASP A 191 15.14 -8.78 -1.97
N GLN A 192 15.72 -9.98 -2.00
CA GLN A 192 16.78 -10.37 -1.07
C GLN A 192 18.06 -9.55 -1.23
N ARG A 193 18.29 -8.87 -2.37
CA ARG A 193 19.45 -7.99 -2.53
C ARG A 193 19.38 -6.79 -1.59
N PHE A 194 18.17 -6.31 -1.29
CA PHE A 194 17.93 -5.19 -0.38
C PHE A 194 17.66 -5.64 1.05
N HIS A 195 16.89 -6.73 1.23
CA HIS A 195 16.45 -7.17 2.55
C HIS A 195 17.25 -8.33 3.15
N GLY A 196 18.02 -9.09 2.36
CA GLY A 196 18.67 -10.32 2.80
C GLY A 196 19.72 -10.11 3.90
N GLU A 197 20.54 -9.06 3.79
CA GLU A 197 21.53 -8.71 4.81
C GLU A 197 20.87 -8.35 6.14
N LEU A 198 19.85 -7.48 6.07
CA LEU A 198 19.09 -7.04 7.24
C LEU A 198 18.39 -8.21 7.91
N LYS A 199 17.72 -9.06 7.12
CA LYS A 199 17.04 -10.27 7.58
C LYS A 199 18.00 -11.22 8.28
N ARG A 200 19.13 -11.56 7.63
CA ARG A 200 20.14 -12.46 8.19
C ARG A 200 20.73 -11.90 9.50
N ARG A 201 20.99 -10.59 9.57
CA ARG A 201 21.44 -9.94 10.81
C ARG A 201 20.41 -10.06 11.92
N ALA A 202 19.16 -9.73 11.63
CA ALA A 202 18.06 -9.84 12.59
C ALA A 202 17.89 -11.29 13.09
N GLU A 203 17.97 -12.28 12.20
CA GLU A 203 17.90 -13.71 12.56
C GLU A 203 19.05 -14.15 13.47
N VAL A 204 20.28 -13.71 13.17
CA VAL A 204 21.45 -14.01 14.02
C VAL A 204 21.30 -13.34 15.38
N GLU A 205 20.88 -12.09 15.43
CA GLU A 205 20.67 -11.36 16.68
C GLU A 205 19.57 -11.98 17.53
N LEU A 206 18.46 -12.46 16.93
CA LEU A 206 17.39 -13.15 17.63
C LEU A 206 17.84 -14.52 18.19
N ARG A 207 18.74 -15.22 17.49
CA ARG A 207 19.32 -16.48 17.98
C ARG A 207 20.29 -16.27 19.14
N THR A 208 21.06 -15.18 19.11
CA THR A 208 22.05 -14.83 20.14
C THR A 208 21.39 -14.23 21.38
N HIS A 209 20.41 -13.34 21.21
CA HIS A 209 19.69 -12.66 22.28
C HIS A 209 18.33 -13.35 22.50
N ARG A 210 18.32 -14.48 23.20
CA ARG A 210 17.09 -15.28 23.41
C ARG A 210 16.13 -14.66 24.43
N GLY A 211 16.61 -13.74 25.26
CA GLY A 211 15.83 -13.11 26.31
C GLY A 211 15.31 -11.73 25.93
N VAL A 212 14.07 -11.44 26.34
CA VAL A 212 13.45 -10.11 26.21
C VAL A 212 14.35 -8.96 26.67
N GLY A 213 15.00 -9.10 27.83
CA GLY A 213 15.88 -8.03 28.38
C GLY A 213 17.13 -7.79 27.52
N GLN A 214 17.54 -8.78 26.74
CA GLN A 214 18.71 -8.71 25.84
C GLN A 214 18.35 -8.03 24.51
N MET A 215 17.06 -7.85 24.18
CA MET A 215 16.64 -7.15 22.97
C MET A 215 17.06 -5.67 22.95
N LYS A 216 17.36 -5.06 24.09
CA LYS A 216 17.90 -3.70 24.15
C LYS A 216 19.33 -3.60 23.60
N GLN A 217 19.99 -4.74 23.37
CA GLN A 217 21.38 -4.84 22.92
C GLN A 217 21.49 -5.17 21.42
N THR A 218 20.36 -5.38 20.73
CA THR A 218 20.33 -5.61 19.28
C THR A 218 20.67 -4.34 18.50
N SER A 219 21.13 -4.48 17.26
CA SER A 219 21.51 -3.32 16.44
C SER A 219 20.31 -2.57 15.83
N GLY A 220 19.12 -3.19 15.84
CA GLY A 220 17.88 -2.58 15.36
C GLY A 220 17.27 -1.55 16.32
N MET A 221 16.22 -0.86 15.88
CA MET A 221 15.47 0.02 16.78
C MET A 221 14.62 -0.81 17.74
N TYR A 222 14.88 -0.61 19.04
CA TYR A 222 14.11 -1.23 20.11
C TYR A 222 13.02 -0.27 20.60
N THR A 223 11.77 -0.74 20.66
CA THR A 223 10.65 -0.01 21.25
C THR A 223 9.94 -0.88 22.30
N GLU A 224 9.65 -0.31 23.47
CA GLU A 224 8.88 -0.94 24.53
C GLU A 224 7.53 -0.22 24.64
N MET A 225 6.42 -0.96 24.53
CA MET A 225 5.07 -0.41 24.69
C MET A 225 4.42 -0.98 25.95
N GLU A 226 3.83 -0.11 26.76
CA GLU A 226 3.00 -0.48 27.91
C GLU A 226 1.53 -0.19 27.59
N TRP A 227 0.66 -1.18 27.73
CA TRP A 227 -0.78 -1.02 27.56
C TRP A 227 -1.47 -1.00 28.91
N ILE A 228 -2.40 -0.07 29.10
CA ILE A 228 -3.16 0.10 30.34
C ILE A 228 -4.64 -0.07 30.01
N LYS A 229 -5.27 -1.10 30.58
CA LYS A 229 -6.72 -1.25 30.51
C LYS A 229 -7.38 -0.15 31.35
N SER A 230 -8.19 0.71 30.73
CA SER A 230 -8.98 1.72 31.44
C SER A 230 -10.40 1.79 30.88
N ASP A 231 -11.39 1.48 31.71
CA ASP A 231 -12.81 1.53 31.36
C ASP A 231 -13.48 2.85 31.80
N SER A 232 -12.70 3.79 32.32
CA SER A 232 -13.21 5.03 32.91
C SER A 232 -13.65 6.02 31.82
N ALA A 233 -14.96 6.20 31.70
CA ALA A 233 -15.54 7.42 31.16
C ALA A 233 -15.54 8.46 32.28
N GLU A 234 -14.56 9.37 32.33
CA GLU A 234 -14.71 10.66 33.01
C GLU A 234 -13.57 11.64 32.68
N ASP A 235 -14.01 12.83 32.26
CA ASP A 235 -13.28 14.10 32.34
C ASP A 235 -12.76 14.32 33.76
N GLY A 236 -11.50 14.74 33.89
CA GLY A 236 -10.95 15.11 35.20
C GLY A 236 -9.43 15.03 35.27
N SER A 237 -8.74 15.94 34.59
CA SER A 237 -7.37 16.27 34.96
C SER A 237 -7.36 16.85 36.38
N SER A 238 -6.59 16.25 37.28
CA SER A 238 -5.98 16.97 38.39
C SER A 238 -4.46 16.79 38.36
N PRO A 239 -3.67 17.87 38.54
CA PRO A 239 -2.27 17.91 38.18
C PRO A 239 -1.40 17.71 39.41
N ALA A 240 -1.14 16.46 39.77
CA ALA A 240 -0.02 16.10 40.62
C ALA A 240 0.35 14.65 40.30
N ASP A 241 1.63 14.39 40.09
CA ASP A 241 2.22 13.08 39.77
C ASP A 241 2.21 12.65 38.29
N THR A 242 2.29 13.59 37.35
CA THR A 242 2.78 13.32 35.99
C THR A 242 4.31 13.23 35.98
N LYS A 243 4.86 12.14 36.52
CA LYS A 243 6.25 11.75 36.23
C LYS A 243 6.28 10.38 35.56
N LYS A 244 6.05 10.44 34.23
CA LYS A 244 6.43 9.49 33.17
C LYS A 244 6.19 8.00 33.44
N ILE A 245 5.15 7.41 32.83
CA ILE A 245 5.31 6.38 31.77
C ILE A 245 4.12 6.51 30.80
N GLY A 246 4.40 6.75 29.52
CA GLY A 246 3.41 6.90 28.45
C GLY A 246 2.80 5.56 28.03
N GLY A 247 1.99 4.96 28.91
CA GLY A 247 1.23 3.76 28.57
C GLY A 247 0.03 4.10 27.69
N MET A 248 -0.17 3.34 26.60
CA MET A 248 -1.36 3.47 25.74
C MET A 248 -2.58 2.95 26.49
N LYS A 249 -3.53 3.85 26.78
CA LYS A 249 -4.82 3.49 27.39
C LYS A 249 -5.70 2.80 26.36
N MET A 250 -6.26 1.64 26.70
CA MET A 250 -7.15 0.87 25.84
C MET A 250 -8.46 0.58 26.57
N LYS A 251 -9.57 0.64 25.84
CA LYS A 251 -10.90 0.25 26.35
C LYS A 251 -10.99 -1.27 26.51
N SER A 252 -11.93 -1.77 27.31
CA SER A 252 -12.13 -3.23 27.50
C SER A 252 -12.21 -4.05 26.22
N SER A 253 -12.89 -3.57 25.18
CA SER A 253 -13.04 -4.28 23.91
C SER A 253 -11.71 -4.36 23.15
N GLU A 254 -11.01 -3.23 23.04
CA GLU A 254 -9.69 -3.13 22.39
C GLU A 254 -8.63 -3.95 23.14
N TRP A 255 -8.69 -3.94 24.48
CA TRP A 255 -7.84 -4.75 25.33
C TRP A 255 -8.03 -6.24 25.06
N LYS A 256 -9.30 -6.70 24.97
CA LYS A 256 -9.61 -8.10 24.70
C LYS A 256 -9.07 -8.54 23.33
N GLU A 257 -9.33 -7.76 22.28
CA GLU A 257 -8.83 -8.04 20.93
C GLU A 257 -7.29 -8.08 20.88
N SER A 258 -6.64 -7.13 21.56
CA SER A 258 -5.17 -7.03 21.60
C SER A 258 -4.54 -8.21 22.35
N VAL A 259 -5.15 -8.64 23.46
CA VAL A 259 -4.72 -9.84 24.21
C VAL A 259 -4.95 -11.11 23.39
N GLU A 260 -6.06 -11.25 22.67
CA GLU A 260 -6.31 -12.37 21.77
C GLU A 260 -5.28 -12.41 20.62
N LYS A 261 -4.91 -11.26 20.07
CA LYS A 261 -3.83 -11.17 19.09
C LYS A 261 -2.51 -11.67 19.68
N LEU A 262 -2.09 -11.17 20.84
CA LEU A 262 -0.87 -11.65 21.50
C LEU A 262 -0.92 -13.15 21.82
N ALA A 263 -2.08 -13.68 22.22
CA ALA A 263 -2.25 -15.11 22.45
C ALA A 263 -2.07 -15.93 21.16
N ARG A 264 -2.50 -15.45 20.00
CA ARG A 264 -2.20 -16.10 18.71
C ARG A 264 -0.71 -16.10 18.38
N GLU A 265 0.00 -15.04 18.76
CA GLU A 265 1.40 -14.84 18.40
C GLU A 265 2.38 -15.55 19.35
N PHE A 266 2.04 -15.64 20.62
CA PHE A 266 2.91 -16.13 21.70
C PHE A 266 2.32 -17.32 22.48
N GLY A 267 1.10 -17.77 22.12
CA GLY A 267 0.35 -18.77 22.88
C GLY A 267 0.67 -20.23 22.55
N ASN A 268 0.10 -21.14 23.35
CA ASN A 268 0.20 -22.58 23.20
C ASN A 268 -1.20 -23.16 22.92
N ALA A 269 -1.34 -24.07 21.95
CA ALA A 269 -2.63 -24.55 21.41
C ALA A 269 -3.53 -25.38 22.37
N LYS A 270 -3.28 -25.37 23.69
CA LYS A 270 -3.86 -26.35 24.64
C LYS A 270 -4.73 -25.77 25.77
N THR A 271 -4.99 -24.46 25.84
CA THR A 271 -5.80 -23.85 26.91
C THR A 271 -6.92 -22.97 26.36
N LYS A 272 -8.01 -22.74 27.12
CA LYS A 272 -9.19 -21.96 26.68
C LYS A 272 -9.17 -20.48 27.07
N ASP A 273 -8.32 -20.07 28.03
CA ASP A 273 -8.20 -18.67 28.48
C ASP A 273 -7.03 -17.95 27.81
N ALA A 274 -7.31 -16.94 26.98
CA ALA A 274 -6.30 -16.27 26.14
C ALA A 274 -5.21 -15.54 26.95
N SER A 275 -5.54 -14.93 28.09
CA SER A 275 -4.57 -14.26 28.95
C SER A 275 -3.64 -15.23 29.68
N ALA A 276 -4.12 -16.43 29.99
CA ALA A 276 -3.32 -17.50 30.61
C ALA A 276 -2.47 -18.28 29.58
N GLN A 277 -2.69 -18.05 28.28
CA GLN A 277 -1.96 -18.70 27.19
C GLN A 277 -0.66 -18.00 26.80
N ILE A 278 -0.51 -16.70 27.07
CA ILE A 278 0.65 -15.91 26.61
C ILE A 278 1.90 -16.29 27.41
N LYS A 279 2.89 -16.91 26.76
CA LYS A 279 4.19 -17.17 27.39
C LYS A 279 4.92 -15.84 27.58
N THR A 280 5.19 -15.47 28.83
CA THR A 280 5.96 -14.27 29.16
C THR A 280 7.46 -14.54 29.00
N GLY A 281 8.22 -13.49 28.62
CA GLY A 281 9.67 -13.59 28.47
C GLY A 281 10.15 -14.38 27.25
N VAL A 282 9.24 -14.76 26.35
CA VAL A 282 9.54 -15.48 25.10
C VAL A 282 9.46 -14.52 23.93
N LEU A 283 10.31 -14.74 22.93
CA LEU A 283 10.32 -14.00 21.68
C LEU A 283 9.50 -14.73 20.62
N SER A 284 8.76 -13.99 19.80
CA SER A 284 8.14 -14.53 18.60
C SER A 284 9.19 -14.84 17.53
N PRO A 285 8.85 -15.66 16.52
CA PRO A 285 9.65 -15.74 15.30
C PRO A 285 9.82 -14.36 14.65
N LEU A 286 10.90 -14.18 13.89
CA LEU A 286 11.08 -12.97 13.07
C LEU A 286 9.88 -12.81 12.12
N ARG A 287 9.37 -11.60 12.04
CA ARG A 287 8.29 -11.22 11.12
C ARG A 287 8.74 -10.04 10.29
N GLU A 288 8.38 -10.08 9.03
CA GLU A 288 8.44 -8.93 8.15
C GLU A 288 7.08 -8.22 8.27
N ASP A 289 7.07 -6.89 8.35
CA ASP A 289 5.82 -6.15 8.23
C ASP A 289 5.36 -6.32 6.77
N ASP A 290 4.19 -6.94 6.58
CA ASP A 290 3.52 -6.91 5.28
C ASP A 290 3.14 -5.45 5.01
N GLY A 291 3.82 -4.84 4.04
CA GLY A 291 3.60 -3.45 3.61
C GLY A 291 2.22 -3.21 3.02
#